data_AF-A0A4V2MK80-F1
#
_entry.id   AF-A0A4V2MK80-F1
#
_cell.length_a   1.000
_cell.length_b   1.000
_cell.length_c   1.000
_cell.angle_alpha   90.00
_cell.angle_beta   90.00
_cell.angle_gamma   90.00
#
_symmetry.space_group_name_H-M   'P 1'
#
loop_
_entity.id
_entity.type
_entity.pdbx_description
1 polymer ?
#
loop_
_entity_poly.entity_id
_entity_poly.type
_entity_poly.pdbx_seq_one_letter_code
_entity_poly.pdbx_strand_id
1 'polypeptide(L)' 'MNYLKEELEEALKAIKSTIDKCEKAILKLKENSAQHTLLSRRIKAFHISVNLIETEMSHLE' A
#
# COMPACT_ATOMS: atom_id res chain seq x y z
N MET A 1 -18.26 10.91 0.67
CA MET A 1 -17.99 9.84 1.64
C MET A 1 -17.22 10.52 2.75
N ASN A 2 -17.69 10.48 3.99
CA ASN A 2 -16.94 11.04 5.11
C ASN A 2 -16.28 9.87 5.82
N TYR A 3 -14.96 9.80 5.77
CA TYR A 3 -14.16 8.86 6.54
C TYR A 3 -13.73 9.55 7.84
N LEU A 4 -13.73 8.83 8.96
CA LEU A 4 -13.11 9.34 10.18
C LEU A 4 -11.59 9.32 10.00
N LYS A 5 -10.91 10.33 10.56
CA LYS A 5 -9.44 10.39 10.56
C LYS A 5 -8.81 9.09 11.10
N GLU A 6 -9.42 8.52 12.13
CA GLU A 6 -9.02 7.25 12.75
C GLU A 6 -9.10 6.07 11.77
N GLU A 7 -10.15 6.01 10.94
CA GLU A 7 -10.31 4.96 9.91
C GLU A 7 -9.23 5.07 8.84
N LEU A 8 -8.89 6.31 8.43
CA LEU A 8 -7.83 6.56 7.46
C LEU A 8 -6.45 6.21 8.04
N GLU A 9 -6.19 6.52 9.31
CA GLU A 9 -4.94 6.16 10.00
C GLU A 9 -4.79 4.64 10.15
N GLU A 10 -5.87 3.93 10.50
CA GLU A 10 -5.86 2.47 10.59
C GLU A 10 -5.62 1.83 9.21
N ALA A 11 -6.31 2.31 8.17
CA ALA A 11 -6.11 1.85 6.81
C ALA A 11 -4.67 2.10 6.34
N LEU A 12 -4.12 3.28 6.62
CA LEU A 12 -2.74 3.63 6.30
C LEU A 12 -1.74 2.68 6.95
N LYS A 13 -1.93 2.38 8.24
CA LYS A 13 -1.10 1.43 8.99
C LYS A 13 -1.17 0.02 8.40
N ALA A 14 -2.37 -0.45 8.06
CA ALA A 14 -2.57 -1.77 7.48
C ALA A 14 -1.92 -1.90 6.09
N ILE A 15 -2.02 -0.87 5.25
CA ILE A 15 -1.42 -0.86 3.92
C ILE A 15 0.10 -0.79 4.01
N LYS A 16 0.67 0.08 4.88
CA LYS A 16 2.12 0.15 5.11
C LYS A 16 2.69 -1.20 5.56
N SER A 17 2.03 -1.89 6.51
CA SER A 17 2.44 -3.25 6.92
C SER A 17 2.36 -4.27 5.76
N THR A 18 1.37 -4.13 4.89
CA THR A 18 1.22 -4.99 3.71
C THR A 18 2.35 -4.76 2.71
N ILE A 19 2.72 -3.51 2.44
CA ILE A 19 3.85 -3.13 1.59
C ILE A 19 5.13 -3.79 2.09
N ASP A 20 5.47 -3.64 3.38
CA ASP A 20 6.68 -4.22 3.97
C ASP A 20 6.77 -5.74 3.77
N LYS A 21 5.63 -6.43 3.91
CA LYS A 21 5.53 -7.88 3.70
C LYS A 21 5.73 -8.22 2.22
N CYS A 22 5.12 -7.47 1.31
CA CYS A 22 5.28 -7.65 -0.12
C CYS A 22 6.73 -7.39 -0.58
N GLU A 23 7.40 -6.37 -0.06
CA GLU A 23 8.80 -6.07 -0.35
C GLU A 23 9.73 -7.18 0.15
N LYS A 24 9.49 -7.74 1.34
CA LYS A 24 10.26 -8.90 1.80
C LYS A 24 9.99 -10.16 0.97
N ALA A 25 8.75 -10.33 0.50
CA ALA A 25 8.36 -11.47 -0.33
C ALA A 25 8.95 -11.38 -1.74
N ILE A 26 8.99 -10.19 -2.36
CA ILE A 26 9.49 -10.03 -3.74
C ILE A 26 10.97 -10.41 -3.86
N LEU A 27 11.77 -10.16 -2.82
CA LEU A 27 13.19 -10.56 -2.76
C LEU A 27 13.41 -12.06 -2.84
N LYS A 28 12.39 -12.88 -2.52
CA LYS A 28 12.46 -14.34 -2.59
C LYS A 28 11.94 -14.90 -3.92
N LEU A 29 11.36 -14.05 -4.76
CA LEU A 29 10.81 -14.46 -6.05
C LEU A 29 11.86 -14.39 -7.14
N LYS A 30 11.78 -15.32 -8.08
CA LYS A 30 12.62 -15.29 -9.28
C LYS A 30 12.30 -14.04 -10.09
N GLU A 31 13.31 -13.25 -10.40
CA GLU A 31 13.18 -12.10 -11.29
C GLU A 31 12.57 -12.52 -12.64
N ASN A 32 11.70 -11.67 -13.20
CA ASN A 32 10.93 -11.95 -14.42
C ASN A 32 9.93 -13.13 -14.34
N SER A 33 9.68 -13.69 -13.16
CA SER A 33 8.56 -14.62 -12.96
C SER A 33 7.22 -13.89 -12.94
N ALA A 34 6.14 -14.58 -13.31
CA ALA A 34 4.78 -14.04 -13.22
C ALA A 34 4.44 -13.55 -11.80
N GLN A 35 4.91 -14.28 -10.77
CA GLN A 35 4.73 -13.91 -9.37
C GLN A 35 5.46 -12.61 -9.03
N HIS A 36 6.71 -12.46 -9.49
CA HIS A 36 7.49 -11.24 -9.28
C HIS A 36 6.82 -10.03 -9.95
N THR A 37 6.38 -10.17 -11.20
CA THR A 37 5.66 -9.11 -11.92
C THR A 37 4.35 -8.73 -11.23
N LEU A 38 3.56 -9.72 -10.81
CA LEU A 38 2.30 -9.48 -10.09
C LEU A 38 2.55 -8.73 -8.77
N LEU A 39 3.53 -9.18 -7.99
CA LEU A 39 3.83 -8.59 -6.69
C LEU A 39 4.38 -7.17 -6.83
N SER A 40 5.25 -6.92 -7.82
CA SER A 40 5.73 -5.56 -8.14
C SER A 40 4.58 -4.61 -8.49
N ARG A 41 3.61 -5.06 -9.30
CA ARG A 41 2.42 -4.27 -9.64
C ARG A 41 1.55 -3.98 -8.41
N ARG A 42 1.39 -4.96 -7.51
CA ARG A 42 0.64 -4.78 -6.24
C ARG A 42 1.30 -3.76 -5.33
N ILE A 43 2.62 -3.83 -5.15
CA ILE A 43 3.37 -2.85 -4.35
C ILE A 43 3.15 -1.44 -4.89
N LYS A 44 3.27 -1.25 -6.22
CA LYS A 44 2.97 0.05 -6.86
C LYS A 44 1.54 0.53 -6.58
N ALA A 45 0.56 -0.35 -6.68
CA ALA A 45 -0.83 -0.01 -6.37
C ALA A 45 -1.02 0.40 -4.90
N PHE A 46 -0.37 -0.29 -3.95
CA PHE A 46 -0.45 0.09 -2.54
C PHE A 46 0.19 1.45 -2.26
N HIS A 47 1.29 1.81 -2.91
CA HIS A 47 1.84 3.17 -2.79
C HIS A 47 0.88 4.23 -3.32
N ILE A 48 0.15 3.96 -4.40
CA ILE A 48 -0.90 4.85 -4.88
C ILE A 48 -2.01 4.98 -3.83
N SER A 49 -2.46 3.86 -3.24
CA SER A 49 -3.45 3.89 -2.16
C SER A 49 -2.99 4.70 -0.94
N VAL A 50 -1.72 4.57 -0.54
CA VAL A 50 -1.14 5.39 0.54
C VAL A 50 -1.22 6.88 0.21
N ASN A 51 -0.82 7.27 -1.00
CA ASN A 51 -0.85 8.67 -1.43
C ASN A 51 -2.29 9.23 -1.44
N LEU A 52 -3.27 8.44 -1.89
CA LEU A 52 -4.68 8.84 -1.87
C LEU A 52 -5.21 9.01 -0.45
N ILE A 53 -4.85 8.12 0.48
CA ILE A 53 -5.25 8.22 1.89
C ILE A 53 -4.61 9.45 2.55
N GLU A 54 -3.31 9.66 2.34
CA GLU A 54 -2.59 10.83 2.89
C GLU A 54 -3.15 12.14 2.31
N THR A 55 -3.54 12.17 1.04
CA THR A 55 -4.22 13.31 0.41
C THR A 55 -5.57 13.58 1.07
N GLU A 56 -6.41 12.56 1.24
CA GLU A 56 -7.71 12.70 1.90
C GLU A 56 -7.54 13.18 3.36
N MET A 57 -6.55 12.65 4.09
CA MET A 57 -6.24 13.10 5.45
C MET A 57 -5.85 14.57 5.51
N SER A 58 -5.12 15.09 4.51
CA SER A 58 -4.74 16.51 4.44
C SER A 58 -5.93 17.45 4.20
N HIS A 59 -7.04 16.93 3.66
CA HIS A 59 -8.28 17.69 3.48
C HIS A 59 -9.18 17.69 4.73
N LEU A 60 -8.85 16.88 5.74
CA LEU A 60 -9.56 16.81 7.02
C LEU A 60 -8.93 17.71 8.11
N GLU A 61 -7.79 18.34 7.82
CA GLU A 61 -7.13 19.34 8.68
C GLU A 61 -7.61 20.77 8.36
#